data_AF-A0A816XCG2-F1
#
_entry.id   AF-A0A816XCG2-F1
#
_cell.length_a   1.000
_cell.length_b   1.000
_cell.length_c   1.000
_cell.angle_alpha   90.00
_cell.angle_beta   90.00
_cell.angle_gamma   90.00
#
_symmetry.space_group_name_H-M   'P 1'
#
loop_
_entity.id
_entity.type
_entity.pdbx_description
1 polymer ?
#
loop_
_entity_poly.entity_id
_entity_poly.type
_entity_poly.pdbx_seq_one_letter_code
_entity_poly.pdbx_strand_id
1 'polypeptide(L)'
;MLTNEAGEVTSHLQGMFNGTVRLLEAGIKPVYSKRADATADLTGAIEFKKFIDLCILSGCDYCDSIRGIGGQTALKLIRQHGSIETILENINKERYQIPEEWPYNEARKLFKEPDVLTDEEQLDIKWTSPDEEGIVQFLVNENGFNIDRVTKAVEKIKSAKNKYSQGRFAPFKQMSGELRL
;
A
#
# COMPACT_ATOMS: atom_id res chain seq x y z
N MET A 1 5.09 2.56 16.95
CA MET A 1 4.14 1.84 16.08
C MET A 1 2.75 2.39 16.32
N LEU A 2 2.00 2.73 15.25
CA LEU A 2 0.59 3.09 15.36
C LEU A 2 -0.20 1.81 15.60
N THR A 3 -0.73 1.65 16.81
CA THR A 3 -1.51 0.49 17.22
C THR A 3 -2.95 0.91 17.48
N ASN A 4 -3.90 0.00 17.22
CA ASN A 4 -5.27 0.19 17.70
C ASN A 4 -5.30 -0.04 19.23
N GLU A 5 -6.47 0.14 19.85
CA GLU A 5 -6.66 -0.05 21.29
C GLU A 5 -6.33 -1.49 21.76
N ALA A 6 -6.32 -2.47 20.86
CA ALA A 6 -5.94 -3.85 21.12
C ALA A 6 -4.43 -4.12 20.97
N GLY A 7 -3.62 -3.11 20.62
CA GLY A 7 -2.18 -3.26 20.41
C GLY A 7 -1.80 -3.83 19.04
N GLU A 8 -2.76 -4.00 18.13
CA GLU A 8 -2.51 -4.51 16.78
C GLU A 8 -1.99 -3.38 15.90
N VAL A 9 -0.97 -3.67 15.09
CA VAL A 9 -0.32 -2.68 14.22
C VAL A 9 -1.29 -2.26 13.11
N THR A 10 -1.64 -0.98 13.07
CA THR A 10 -2.56 -0.44 12.06
C THR A 10 -1.80 -0.03 10.79
N SER A 11 -2.07 -0.76 9.71
CA SER A 11 -1.20 -0.90 8.54
C SER A 11 -1.45 0.16 7.44
N HIS A 12 -1.64 1.43 7.80
CA HIS A 12 -1.98 2.49 6.83
C HIS A 12 -0.96 2.61 5.68
N LEU A 13 0.32 2.34 5.92
CA LEU A 13 1.35 2.26 4.88
C LEU A 13 1.29 0.95 4.10
N GLN A 14 0.97 -0.19 4.73
CA GLN A 14 0.82 -1.45 4.02
C GLN A 14 -0.37 -1.47 3.07
N GLY A 15 -1.48 -0.83 3.42
CA GLY A 15 -2.59 -0.61 2.50
C GLY A 15 -2.17 0.19 1.26
N MET A 16 -1.34 1.21 1.46
CA MET A 16 -0.77 2.01 0.36
C MET A 16 0.21 1.19 -0.48
N PHE A 17 1.12 0.42 0.12
CA PHE A 17 2.11 -0.40 -0.60
C PHE A 17 1.46 -1.60 -1.31
N ASN A 18 0.57 -2.34 -0.66
CA ASN A 18 -0.15 -3.47 -1.26
C ASN A 18 -1.09 -2.99 -2.39
N GLY A 19 -1.74 -1.83 -2.22
CA GLY A 19 -2.49 -1.18 -3.28
C GLY A 19 -1.59 -0.78 -4.46
N THR A 20 -0.40 -0.24 -4.18
CA THR A 20 0.57 0.16 -5.21
C THR A 20 1.12 -1.03 -5.99
N VAL A 21 1.39 -2.17 -5.34
CA VAL A 21 1.85 -3.41 -5.98
C VAL A 21 0.77 -3.98 -6.91
N ARG A 22 -0.48 -4.08 -6.45
CA ARG A 22 -1.62 -4.54 -7.28
C ARG A 22 -1.87 -3.62 -8.48
N LEU A 23 -1.68 -2.31 -8.32
CA LEU A 23 -1.76 -1.34 -9.42
C LEU A 23 -0.63 -1.56 -10.43
N LEU A 24 0.61 -1.77 -9.96
CA LEU A 24 1.75 -2.05 -10.82
C LEU A 24 1.57 -3.37 -11.61
N GLU A 25 1.07 -4.42 -10.97
CA GLU A 25 0.77 -5.72 -11.61
C GLU A 25 -0.35 -5.61 -12.66
N ALA A 26 -1.35 -4.75 -12.42
CA ALA A 26 -2.38 -4.41 -13.39
C ALA A 26 -1.90 -3.47 -14.53
N GLY A 27 -0.61 -3.16 -14.59
CA GLY A 27 -0.03 -2.22 -15.57
C GLY A 27 -0.36 -0.75 -15.30
N ILE A 28 -1.00 -0.45 -14.17
CA ILE A 28 -1.34 0.90 -13.72
C ILE A 28 -0.12 1.46 -12.98
N LYS A 29 0.63 2.32 -13.66
CA LYS A 29 1.79 2.98 -13.06
C LYS A 29 1.34 4.03 -12.03
N PRO A 30 1.69 3.89 -10.75
CA PRO A 30 1.42 4.91 -9.74
C PRO A 30 2.19 6.17 -10.11
N VAL A 31 1.48 7.26 -10.39
CA VAL A 31 2.08 8.58 -10.60
C VAL A 31 2.04 9.32 -9.27
N TYR A 32 3.16 9.33 -8.56
CA TYR A 32 3.34 10.20 -7.40
C TYR A 32 3.63 11.62 -7.90
N SER A 33 2.68 12.54 -7.73
CA SER A 33 2.91 13.95 -8.04
C SER A 33 3.67 14.64 -6.90
N LYS A 34 5.01 14.53 -6.95
CA LYS A 34 5.93 15.58 -6.51
C LYS A 34 7.11 15.59 -7.49
N ARG A 35 7.36 16.76 -8.08
CA ARG A 35 8.41 17.13 -9.07
C ARG A 35 8.90 15.97 -9.95
N ALA A 36 8.59 16.08 -11.24
CA ALA A 36 8.80 15.08 -12.28
C ALA A 36 10.27 14.64 -12.53
N ASP A 37 11.23 15.18 -11.78
CA ASP A 37 12.65 14.88 -11.89
C ASP A 37 13.11 13.68 -11.02
N ALA A 38 12.37 13.33 -9.96
CA ALA A 38 12.81 12.28 -9.01
C ALA A 38 12.37 10.86 -9.38
N THR A 39 11.29 10.68 -10.16
CA THR A 39 10.69 9.37 -10.41
C THR A 39 11.17 8.66 -11.67
N ALA A 40 11.71 9.40 -12.65
CA ALA A 40 12.17 8.84 -13.91
C ALA A 40 13.31 7.81 -13.74
N ASP A 41 14.17 8.01 -12.72
CA ASP A 41 15.36 7.18 -12.46
C ASP A 41 15.06 5.92 -11.60
N LEU A 42 13.91 5.87 -10.92
CA LEU A 42 13.42 4.68 -10.21
C LEU A 42 12.63 3.75 -11.15
N THR A 43 11.99 4.31 -12.17
CA THR A 43 11.19 3.58 -13.16
C THR A 43 12.03 2.88 -14.24
N GLY A 44 13.35 3.10 -14.27
CA GLY A 44 14.32 2.32 -15.05
C GLY A 44 14.68 0.98 -14.39
N ALA A 45 13.66 0.16 -14.13
CA ALA A 45 13.73 -1.28 -13.78
C ALA A 45 14.66 -1.70 -12.63
N ILE A 46 14.35 -1.28 -11.40
CA ILE A 46 14.78 -2.03 -10.21
C ILE A 46 13.90 -3.30 -10.12
N GLU A 47 14.52 -4.49 -10.15
CA GLU A 47 13.82 -5.76 -9.93
C GLU A 47 13.04 -5.72 -8.61
N PHE A 48 11.82 -6.28 -8.57
CA PHE A 48 10.94 -6.22 -7.40
C PHE A 48 11.63 -6.67 -6.09
N LYS A 49 12.51 -7.68 -6.15
CA LYS A 49 13.32 -8.12 -5.00
C LYS A 49 14.22 -7.01 -4.45
N LYS A 50 14.89 -6.26 -5.34
CA LYS A 50 15.75 -5.14 -4.98
C LYS A 50 14.95 -3.95 -4.46
N PHE A 51 13.72 -3.78 -4.96
CA PHE A 51 12.80 -2.76 -4.48
C PHE A 51 12.33 -3.06 -3.04
N ILE A 52 12.03 -4.32 -2.71
CA ILE A 52 11.70 -4.72 -1.33
C ILE A 52 12.88 -4.39 -0.39
N ASP A 53 14.09 -4.77 -0.79
CA ASP A 53 15.30 -4.50 0.00
C ASP A 53 15.55 -2.99 0.17
N LEU A 54 15.28 -2.18 -0.86
CA LEU A 54 15.31 -0.72 -0.79
C LEU A 54 14.31 -0.19 0.25
N CYS A 55 13.07 -0.69 0.26
CA CYS A 55 12.04 -0.28 1.22
C CYS A 55 12.45 -0.61 2.66
N ILE A 56 12.98 -1.81 2.90
CA ILE A 56 13.47 -2.22 4.21
C ILE A 56 14.61 -1.32 4.69
N LEU A 57 15.62 -1.08 3.83
CA LEU A 57 16.76 -0.21 4.16
C LEU A 57 16.38 1.25 4.35
N SER A 58 15.33 1.72 3.66
CA SER A 58 14.82 3.09 3.81
C SER A 58 14.04 3.29 5.12
N GLY A 59 13.68 2.20 5.79
CA GLY A 59 12.80 2.14 6.95
C GLY A 59 11.40 1.65 6.56
N CYS A 60 11.02 0.50 7.11
CA CYS A 60 9.66 -0.04 7.03
C CYS A 60 9.11 -0.30 8.44
N ASP A 61 7.83 -0.67 8.53
CA ASP A 61 7.17 -0.92 9.82
C ASP A 61 7.42 -2.34 10.39
N TYR A 62 8.05 -3.24 9.63
CA TYR A 62 8.18 -4.66 10.00
C TYR A 62 9.50 -5.01 10.69
N CYS A 63 10.51 -4.13 10.62
CA CYS A 63 11.79 -4.30 11.30
C CYS A 63 12.45 -2.94 11.53
N ASP A 64 13.41 -2.90 12.47
CA ASP A 64 14.16 -1.68 12.73
C ASP A 64 14.96 -1.20 11.51
N SER A 65 15.29 0.09 11.50
CA SER A 65 16.12 0.70 10.46
C SER A 65 17.57 0.83 10.92
N ILE A 66 18.51 0.76 9.97
CA ILE A 66 19.92 1.03 10.25
C ILE A 66 20.13 2.53 10.32
N ARG A 67 20.53 3.04 11.49
CA ARG A 67 20.77 4.46 11.69
C ARG A 67 21.75 5.02 10.66
N GLY A 68 21.35 6.10 9.99
CA GLY A 68 22.17 6.75 8.96
C GLY A 68 21.97 6.19 7.55
N ILE A 69 21.14 5.15 7.38
CA ILE A 69 20.67 4.69 6.07
C ILE A 69 19.21 5.15 5.92
N GLY A 70 18.99 6.10 5.02
CA GLY A 70 17.65 6.52 4.56
C GLY A 70 17.54 6.36 3.05
N GLY A 71 16.42 6.74 2.45
CA GLY A 71 16.08 6.42 1.05
C GLY A 71 17.18 6.66 0.00
N GLN A 72 17.88 7.79 0.04
CA GLN A 72 18.96 8.07 -0.92
C GLN A 72 20.19 7.15 -0.73
N THR A 73 20.57 6.92 0.53
CA THR A 73 21.71 6.05 0.86
C THR A 73 21.36 4.59 0.56
N ALA A 74 20.14 4.17 0.91
CA ALA A 74 19.61 2.86 0.58
C ALA A 74 19.62 2.60 -0.93
N LEU A 75 19.16 3.56 -1.74
CA LEU A 75 19.18 3.45 -3.20
C LEU A 75 20.60 3.29 -3.75
N LYS A 76 21.55 4.08 -3.24
CA LYS A 76 22.96 3.96 -3.61
C LYS A 76 23.53 2.58 -3.27
N LEU A 77 23.27 2.09 -2.07
CA LEU A 77 23.74 0.77 -1.61
C LEU A 77 23.13 -0.36 -2.44
N ILE A 78 21.83 -0.29 -2.75
CA ILE A 78 21.15 -1.29 -3.57
C ILE A 78 21.66 -1.28 -5.03
N ARG A 79 21.95 -0.10 -5.60
CA ARG A 79 22.58 -0.01 -6.93
C ARG A 79 23.99 -0.59 -6.95
N GLN A 80 24.74 -0.46 -5.85
CA GLN A 80 26.12 -0.95 -5.75
C GLN A 80 26.22 -2.45 -5.46
N HIS A 81 25.38 -2.95 -4.55
CA HIS A 81 25.53 -4.28 -3.96
C HIS A 81 24.38 -5.24 -4.30
N GLY A 82 23.26 -4.73 -4.80
CA GLY A 82 22.15 -5.55 -5.30
C GLY A 82 21.20 -6.10 -4.25
N SER A 83 21.67 -6.51 -3.06
CA SER A 83 20.82 -7.07 -1.99
C SER A 83 21.28 -6.68 -0.60
N ILE A 84 20.40 -6.80 0.40
CA ILE A 84 20.74 -6.55 1.81
C ILE A 84 21.93 -7.40 2.28
N GLU A 85 21.97 -8.69 1.93
CA GLU A 85 23.05 -9.61 2.31
C GLU A 85 24.42 -9.06 1.89
N THR A 86 24.55 -8.73 0.60
CA THR A 86 25.79 -8.19 0.03
C THR A 86 26.15 -6.84 0.64
N ILE A 87 25.15 -6.02 1.00
CA ILE A 87 25.38 -4.76 1.71
C ILE A 87 25.98 -5.02 3.09
N LEU A 88 25.41 -5.93 3.88
CA LEU A 88 25.87 -6.23 5.24
C LEU A 88 27.30 -6.79 5.27
N GLU A 89 27.71 -7.50 4.21
CA GLU A 89 29.09 -7.99 4.04
C GLU A 89 30.10 -6.88 3.74
N ASN A 90 29.69 -5.85 2.98
CA ASN A 90 30.60 -4.85 2.40
C ASN A 90 30.52 -3.46 3.06
N ILE A 91 29.53 -3.23 3.93
CA ILE A 91 29.30 -1.93 4.55
C ILE A 91 30.29 -1.68 5.69
N ASN A 92 30.66 -0.41 5.89
CA ASN A 92 31.54 0.01 6.98
C ASN A 92 30.82 -0.13 8.35
N LYS A 93 31.18 -1.18 9.10
CA LYS A 93 30.60 -1.51 10.42
C LYS A 93 30.97 -0.54 11.54
N GLU A 94 32.00 0.28 11.37
CA GLU A 94 32.33 1.35 12.34
C GLU A 94 31.36 2.53 12.20
N ARG A 95 30.92 2.81 10.96
CA ARG A 95 29.98 3.88 10.66
C ARG A 95 28.53 3.48 10.91
N TYR A 96 28.15 2.26 10.55
CA TYR A 96 26.77 1.79 10.63
C TYR A 96 26.64 0.69 11.69
N GLN A 97 25.85 0.97 12.71
CA GLN A 97 25.51 0.01 13.76
C GLN A 97 24.38 -0.89 13.25
N ILE A 98 24.72 -2.12 12.93
CA ILE A 98 23.79 -3.14 12.45
C ILE A 98 23.35 -3.98 13.66
N PRO A 99 22.05 -4.17 13.90
CA PRO A 99 21.58 -5.11 14.92
C PRO A 99 22.08 -6.53 14.63
N GLU A 100 22.53 -7.26 15.65
CA GLU A 100 23.07 -8.62 15.51
C GLU A 100 22.01 -9.60 14.96
N GLU A 101 20.78 -9.46 15.43
CA GLU A 101 19.59 -10.18 14.93
C GLU A 101 18.65 -9.20 14.24
N TRP A 102 18.99 -8.78 13.01
CA TRP A 102 18.13 -7.90 12.22
C TRP A 102 17.14 -8.70 11.37
N PRO A 103 15.82 -8.68 11.66
CA PRO A 103 14.82 -9.57 11.03
C PRO A 103 14.34 -9.05 9.65
N TYR A 104 15.29 -8.69 8.79
CA TYR A 104 14.97 -8.16 7.47
C TYR A 104 14.39 -9.25 6.53
N ASN A 105 14.67 -10.53 6.82
CA ASN A 105 14.16 -11.66 6.04
C ASN A 105 12.66 -11.88 6.29
N GLU A 106 12.22 -11.71 7.53
CA GLU A 106 10.82 -11.74 7.96
C GLU A 106 10.06 -10.57 7.32
N ALA A 107 10.63 -9.37 7.36
CA ALA A 107 10.08 -8.21 6.66
C ALA A 107 9.95 -8.47 5.16
N ARG A 108 10.98 -9.04 4.53
CA ARG A 108 10.98 -9.41 3.11
C ARG A 108 9.89 -10.44 2.79
N LYS A 109 9.65 -11.41 3.67
CA LYS A 109 8.56 -12.38 3.53
C LYS A 109 7.21 -11.68 3.58
N LEU A 110 6.97 -10.79 4.55
CA LEU A 110 5.72 -10.02 4.67
C LEU A 110 5.42 -9.17 3.43
N PHE A 111 6.45 -8.63 2.77
CA PHE A 111 6.28 -7.90 1.51
C PHE A 111 5.92 -8.80 0.32
N LYS A 112 6.37 -10.06 0.30
CA LYS A 112 6.15 -11.00 -0.81
C LYS A 112 4.87 -11.81 -0.65
N GLU A 113 4.60 -12.22 0.58
CA GLU A 113 3.53 -13.11 0.99
C GLU A 113 2.73 -12.41 2.11
N PRO A 114 2.08 -11.26 1.81
CA PRO A 114 1.23 -10.62 2.79
C PRO A 114 0.01 -11.52 3.04
N ASP A 115 -0.45 -11.55 4.29
CA ASP A 115 -1.70 -12.22 4.63
C ASP A 115 -2.87 -11.41 4.05
N VAL A 116 -3.34 -11.84 2.88
CA VAL A 116 -4.41 -11.20 2.13
C VAL A 116 -5.38 -12.26 1.66
N LEU A 117 -6.66 -11.88 1.63
CA LEU A 117 -7.68 -12.72 1.03
C LEU A 117 -7.31 -13.01 -0.43
N THR A 118 -7.31 -14.29 -0.76
CA THR A 118 -6.99 -14.79 -2.09
C THR A 118 -8.20 -14.70 -3.01
N ASP A 119 -8.00 -14.75 -4.32
CA ASP A 119 -9.09 -14.73 -5.29
C ASP A 119 -10.04 -15.94 -5.16
N GLU A 120 -9.58 -17.01 -4.50
CA GLU A 120 -10.36 -18.21 -4.17
C GLU A 120 -11.32 -17.97 -2.99
N GLU A 121 -10.98 -17.03 -2.10
CA GLU A 121 -11.82 -16.56 -1.00
C GLU A 121 -12.71 -15.40 -1.47
N GLN A 122 -13.52 -15.67 -2.51
CA GLN A 122 -14.41 -14.65 -3.08
C GLN A 122 -15.35 -14.08 -2.02
N LEU A 123 -15.08 -12.84 -1.63
CA LEU A 123 -16.03 -12.04 -0.87
C LEU A 123 -17.20 -11.66 -1.78
N ASP A 124 -18.39 -12.09 -1.42
CA ASP A 124 -19.64 -11.65 -2.05
C ASP A 124 -19.97 -10.22 -1.59
N ILE A 125 -19.28 -9.23 -2.18
CA ILE A 125 -19.48 -7.82 -1.86
C ILE A 125 -20.77 -7.33 -2.54
N LYS A 126 -21.86 -7.26 -1.76
CA LYS A 126 -23.16 -6.76 -2.21
C LYS A 126 -23.46 -5.37 -1.64
N TRP A 127 -23.70 -4.41 -2.53
CA TRP A 127 -24.20 -3.09 -2.17
C TRP A 127 -25.71 -3.11 -1.91
N THR A 128 -26.10 -3.27 -0.64
CA THR A 128 -27.50 -3.23 -0.21
C THR A 128 -28.00 -1.79 -0.02
N SER A 129 -29.29 -1.63 0.28
CA SER A 129 -29.83 -0.32 0.63
C SER A 129 -29.46 0.01 2.08
N PRO A 130 -29.20 1.29 2.42
CA PRO A 130 -28.84 1.65 3.79
C PRO A 130 -30.00 1.34 4.75
N ASP A 131 -29.67 0.82 5.93
CA ASP A 131 -30.60 0.66 7.05
C ASP A 131 -30.78 2.02 7.75
N GLU A 132 -31.88 2.70 7.43
CA GLU A 132 -32.10 4.07 7.90
C GLU A 132 -32.37 4.13 9.40
N GLU A 133 -33.16 3.19 9.90
CA GLU A 133 -33.52 3.11 11.31
C GLU A 133 -32.27 2.81 12.13
N GLY A 134 -31.45 1.84 11.70
CA GLY A 134 -30.17 1.53 12.33
C GLY A 134 -29.18 2.70 12.31
N ILE A 135 -29.08 3.43 11.19
CA ILE A 135 -28.21 4.61 11.07
C ILE A 135 -28.65 5.73 12.01
N VAL A 136 -29.95 6.02 12.08
CA VAL A 136 -30.50 7.04 12.98
C VAL A 136 -30.31 6.64 14.43
N GLN A 137 -30.59 5.37 14.77
CA GLN A 137 -30.40 4.85 16.12
C GLN A 137 -28.94 5.00 16.59
N PHE A 138 -27.99 4.53 15.78
CA PHE A 138 -26.57 4.61 16.13
C PHE A 138 -26.06 6.07 16.16
N LEU A 139 -26.29 6.85 15.11
CA LEU A 139 -25.69 8.19 15.03
C LEU A 139 -26.41 9.21 15.91
N VAL A 140 -27.74 9.22 15.93
CA VAL A 140 -28.50 10.25 16.63
C VAL A 140 -28.72 9.87 18.09
N ASN A 141 -29.26 8.67 18.34
CA ASN A 141 -29.68 8.29 19.70
C ASN A 141 -28.48 7.88 20.58
N GLU A 142 -27.52 7.12 20.04
CA GLU A 142 -26.36 6.65 20.81
C GLU A 142 -25.20 7.65 20.79
N ASN A 143 -24.97 8.33 19.67
CA ASN A 143 -23.80 9.20 19.48
C ASN A 143 -24.14 10.71 19.41
N GLY A 144 -25.41 11.10 19.55
CA GLY A 144 -25.82 12.51 19.70
C GLY A 144 -25.67 13.38 18.45
N PHE A 145 -25.57 12.80 17.26
CA PHE A 145 -25.50 13.55 16.01
C PHE A 145 -26.84 14.25 15.70
N ASN A 146 -26.78 15.36 14.98
CA ASN A 146 -27.98 16.11 14.58
C ASN A 146 -28.82 15.32 13.55
N ILE A 147 -30.10 15.06 13.88
CA ILE A 147 -31.04 14.29 13.07
C ILE A 147 -31.20 14.83 11.65
N ASP A 148 -31.39 16.14 11.49
CA ASP A 148 -31.63 16.75 10.17
C ASP A 148 -30.44 16.57 9.22
N ARG A 149 -29.22 16.59 9.76
CA ARG A 149 -28.00 16.32 8.99
C ARG A 149 -27.91 14.85 8.59
N VAL A 150 -28.23 13.93 9.50
CA VAL A 150 -28.18 12.49 9.24
C VAL A 150 -29.24 12.10 8.20
N THR A 151 -30.49 12.53 8.36
CA THR A 151 -31.57 12.25 7.41
C THR A 151 -31.25 12.75 6.01
N LYS A 152 -30.76 14.00 5.88
CA LYS A 152 -30.33 14.55 4.58
C LYS A 152 -29.19 13.76 3.94
N ALA A 153 -28.26 13.22 4.73
CA ALA A 153 -27.18 12.39 4.22
C ALA A 153 -27.69 11.04 3.70
N VAL A 154 -28.61 10.39 4.44
CA VAL A 154 -29.26 9.14 4.03
C VAL A 154 -30.03 9.32 2.71
N GLU A 155 -30.79 10.41 2.57
CA GLU A 155 -31.49 10.74 1.33
C GLU A 155 -30.53 10.90 0.13
N LYS A 156 -29.40 11.58 0.34
CA LYS A 156 -28.37 11.72 -0.70
C LYS A 156 -27.81 10.36 -1.13
N ILE A 157 -27.50 9.46 -0.18
CA ILE A 157 -26.99 8.11 -0.48
C ILE A 157 -28.00 7.32 -1.31
N LYS A 158 -29.29 7.33 -0.93
CA LYS A 158 -30.36 6.70 -1.71
C LYS A 158 -30.45 7.24 -3.13
N SER A 159 -30.40 8.56 -3.29
CA SER A 159 -30.48 9.21 -4.60
C SER A 159 -29.28 8.91 -5.50
N ALA A 160 -28.09 8.70 -4.90
CA ALA A 160 -26.86 8.39 -5.61
C ALA A 160 -26.87 6.96 -6.18
N LYS A 161 -27.43 5.99 -5.45
CA LYS A 161 -27.53 4.58 -5.88
C LYS A 161 -28.20 4.43 -7.25
N ASN A 162 -29.20 5.27 -7.55
CA ASN A 162 -29.94 5.23 -8.80
C ASN A 162 -29.21 5.87 -10.01
N LYS A 163 -28.07 6.56 -9.80
CA LYS A 163 -27.31 7.23 -10.87
C LYS A 163 -26.16 6.37 -11.44
N TYR A 164 -25.74 5.33 -10.74
CA TYR A 164 -24.60 4.48 -11.11
C TYR A 164 -24.85 3.49 -12.26
N SER A 165 -26.03 3.52 -12.90
CA SER A 165 -26.36 2.65 -14.04
C SER A 165 -25.84 3.14 -15.40
N GLN A 166 -25.23 4.33 -15.49
CA GLN A 166 -24.59 4.82 -16.71
C GLN A 166 -23.18 4.23 -16.86
N GLY A 167 -23.11 3.08 -17.55
CA GLY A 167 -21.94 2.59 -18.29
C GLY A 167 -20.62 2.48 -17.51
N ARG A 168 -20.39 1.34 -16.87
CA ARG A 168 -19.01 0.93 -16.53
C ARG A 168 -18.27 0.79 -17.85
N PHE A 169 -17.29 1.67 -18.11
CA PHE A 169 -16.39 1.50 -19.26
C PHE A 169 -15.86 0.05 -19.24
N ALA A 170 -15.92 -0.62 -20.38
CA ALA A 170 -15.46 -1.99 -20.54
C ALA A 170 -14.03 -2.13 -19.97
N PRO A 171 -13.68 -3.29 -19.36
CA PRO A 171 -12.33 -3.50 -18.83
C PRO A 171 -11.30 -3.20 -19.93
N PHE A 172 -10.30 -2.38 -19.58
CA PHE A 172 -9.20 -2.02 -20.46
C PHE A 172 -8.57 -3.32 -21.00
N LYS A 173 -8.80 -3.60 -22.28
CA LYS A 173 -8.14 -4.70 -22.98
C LYS A 173 -6.65 -4.34 -23.01
N GLN A 174 -5.82 -5.17 -22.40
CA GLN A 174 -4.37 -5.08 -22.52
C GLN A 174 -4.02 -5.13 -24.01
N MET A 175 -3.62 -4.00 -24.60
CA MET A 175 -3.14 -3.98 -25.97
C MET A 175 -1.79 -4.69 -26.02
N SER A 176 -1.79 -5.96 -26.38
CA SER A 176 -0.60 -6.67 -26.85
C SER A 176 -0.21 -6.10 -28.21
N GLY A 177 0.56 -5.02 -28.21
CA GLY A 177 1.23 -4.52 -29.40
C GLY A 177 2.46 -5.36 -29.69
N GLU A 178 2.37 -6.29 -30.64
CA GLU A 178 3.54 -6.88 -31.30
C GLU A 178 4.30 -5.77 -32.03
N LEU A 179 5.52 -5.46 -31.57
CA LEU A 179 6.50 -4.72 -32.36
C LEU A 179 6.93 -5.62 -33.51
N ARG A 180 6.38 -5.38 -34.71
CA ARG A 180 7.01 -5.84 -35.95
C ARG A 180 8.31 -5.06 -36.14
N LEU A 181 9.37 -5.84 -36.39
CA LEU A 181 10.76 -5.43 -36.64
C LEU A 181 10.88 -4.31 -37.69
#